data_AF-A0A7S1DLK4-F1
#
_entry.id   AF-A0A7S1DLK4-F1
#
_cell.length_a   1.000
_cell.length_b   1.000
_cell.length_c   1.000
_cell.angle_alpha   90.00
_cell.angle_beta   90.00
_cell.angle_gamma   90.00
#
_symmetry.space_group_name_H-M   'P 1'
#
loop_
_entity.id
_entity.type
_entity.pdbx_description
1 polymer ?
#
loop_
_entity_poly.entity_id
_entity_poly.type
_entity_poly.pdbx_seq_one_letter_code
_entity_poly.pdbx_strand_id
1 'polypeptide(L)'
;PHYFRRAGKGQFKKAPEETVKAALLGIERKRQQALQIEAWAKDLAAGTCPQPIQDQIYKILFKPDKNGPEYKAVVEASKQSHKAPLDLLQAAGAITSPYQFHWKRFLFENFPKGTGFPALTPPEI
;
A
#
# COMPACT_ATOMS: atom_id res chain seq x y z
N PRO A 1 -1.68 -8.74 -27.58
CA PRO A 1 -1.94 -7.60 -28.51
C PRO A 1 -3.21 -6.84 -28.11
N HIS A 2 -3.07 -5.64 -27.52
CA HIS A 2 -4.22 -4.83 -27.05
C HIS A 2 -5.10 -4.28 -28.18
N TYR A 3 -4.57 -4.21 -29.40
CA TYR A 3 -5.24 -3.69 -30.58
C TYR A 3 -6.19 -4.67 -31.28
N PHE A 4 -6.20 -5.94 -30.88
CA PHE A 4 -6.93 -7.00 -31.58
C PHE A 4 -7.76 -7.84 -30.60
N ARG A 5 -9.02 -8.09 -30.94
CA ARG A 5 -9.91 -9.01 -30.20
C ARG A 5 -10.04 -10.33 -30.95
N ARG A 6 -10.17 -11.43 -30.20
CA ARG A 6 -10.38 -12.76 -30.77
C ARG A 6 -11.83 -12.88 -31.25
N ALA A 7 -12.01 -13.21 -32.52
CA ALA A 7 -13.33 -13.41 -33.15
C ALA A 7 -13.59 -14.89 -33.53
N GLY A 8 -12.61 -15.77 -33.31
CA GLY A 8 -12.65 -17.20 -33.60
C GLY A 8 -11.28 -17.86 -33.38
N LYS A 9 -11.13 -19.16 -33.70
CA LYS A 9 -9.82 -19.83 -33.69
C LYS A 9 -8.99 -19.28 -34.86
N GLY A 10 -7.89 -18.59 -34.55
CA GLY A 10 -7.00 -17.96 -35.56
C GLY A 10 -7.51 -16.65 -36.17
N GLN A 11 -8.74 -16.21 -35.87
CA GLN A 11 -9.30 -14.97 -36.40
C GLN A 11 -9.27 -13.84 -35.37
N PHE A 12 -8.59 -12.75 -35.71
CA PHE A 12 -8.48 -11.56 -34.90
C PHE A 12 -9.07 -10.36 -35.64
N LYS A 13 -9.92 -9.58 -34.97
CA LYS A 13 -10.49 -8.33 -35.51
C LYS A 13 -9.89 -7.15 -34.77
N LYS A 14 -9.76 -5.99 -35.44
CA LYS A 14 -9.39 -4.73 -34.79
C LYS A 14 -10.34 -4.49 -33.60
N ALA A 15 -9.76 -4.25 -32.42
CA ALA A 15 -10.54 -3.94 -31.24
C ALA A 15 -11.20 -2.55 -31.44
N PRO A 16 -12.43 -2.34 -30.90
CA PRO A 16 -13.03 -1.01 -30.89
C PRO A 16 -12.10 0.00 -30.24
N GLU A 17 -12.12 1.25 -30.72
CA GLU A 17 -11.23 2.30 -30.20
C GLU A 17 -11.36 2.49 -28.69
N GLU A 18 -12.57 2.39 -28.15
CA GLU A 18 -12.85 2.43 -26.71
C GLU A 18 -12.07 1.35 -25.93
N THR A 19 -12.01 0.12 -26.44
CA THR A 19 -11.28 -0.98 -25.80
C THR A 19 -9.77 -0.76 -25.85
N VAL A 20 -9.27 -0.23 -26.98
CA VAL A 20 -7.84 0.08 -27.13
C VAL A 20 -7.44 1.21 -26.20
N LYS A 21 -8.22 2.31 -26.15
CA LYS A 21 -7.99 3.44 -25.24
C LYS A 21 -8.01 2.99 -23.78
N ALA A 22 -9.00 2.20 -23.36
CA ALA A 22 -9.07 1.67 -22.00
C ALA A 22 -7.85 0.79 -21.66
N ALA A 23 -7.39 -0.04 -22.60
CA ALA A 23 -6.19 -0.86 -22.41
C ALA A 23 -4.93 -0.01 -22.23
N LEU A 24 -4.75 1.02 -23.06
CA LEU A 24 -3.61 1.94 -22.98
C LEU A 24 -3.61 2.73 -21.67
N LEU A 25 -4.77 3.24 -21.24
CA LEU A 25 -4.91 3.89 -19.93
C LEU A 25 -4.56 2.95 -18.77
N GLY A 26 -4.94 1.67 -18.86
CA GLY A 26 -4.58 0.68 -17.86
C GLY A 26 -3.07 0.41 -17.77
N ILE A 27 -2.38 0.40 -18.92
CA ILE A 27 -0.91 0.26 -18.97
C ILE A 27 -0.25 1.48 -18.33
N GLU A 28 -0.70 2.67 -18.68
CA GLU A 28 -0.13 3.92 -18.15
C GLU A 28 -0.33 4.02 -16.64
N ARG A 29 -1.52 3.70 -16.12
CA ARG A 29 -1.77 3.65 -14.67
C ARG A 29 -0.84 2.67 -13.95
N LYS A 30 -0.64 1.47 -14.51
CA LYS A 30 0.29 0.48 -13.94
C LYS A 30 1.74 0.99 -13.96
N ARG A 31 2.14 1.66 -15.03
CA ARG A 31 3.46 2.28 -15.14
C ARG A 31 3.67 3.35 -14.08
N GLN A 32 2.71 4.25 -13.90
CA GLN A 32 2.77 5.31 -12.88
C GLN A 32 2.84 4.73 -11.47
N GLN A 33 2.04 3.69 -11.18
CA GLN A 33 2.11 3.02 -9.88
C GLN A 33 3.48 2.36 -9.65
N ALA A 34 4.07 1.71 -10.66
CA ALA A 34 5.40 1.12 -10.54
C ALA A 34 6.49 2.17 -10.28
N LEU A 35 6.46 3.30 -10.99
CA LEU A 35 7.38 4.41 -10.76
C LEU A 35 7.24 5.00 -9.35
N GLN A 36 6.01 5.09 -8.85
CA GLN A 36 5.74 5.57 -7.50
C GLN A 36 6.29 4.61 -6.43
N ILE A 37 6.10 3.30 -6.62
CA ILE A 37 6.66 2.27 -5.74
C ILE A 37 8.18 2.38 -5.71
N GLU A 38 8.81 2.49 -6.88
CA GLU A 38 10.27 2.59 -7.00
C GLU A 38 10.80 3.88 -6.33
N ALA A 39 10.13 5.00 -6.52
CA ALA A 39 10.48 6.27 -5.89
C ALA A 39 10.43 6.17 -4.36
N TRP A 40 9.34 5.64 -3.81
CA TRP A 40 9.22 5.43 -2.37
C TRP A 40 10.23 4.42 -1.83
N ALA A 41 10.54 3.37 -2.59
CA ALA A 41 11.54 2.39 -2.20
C ALA A 41 12.94 3.03 -2.07
N LYS A 42 13.28 3.92 -3.02
CA LYS A 42 14.53 4.71 -2.99
C LYS A 42 14.58 5.65 -1.78
N ASP A 43 13.50 6.39 -1.52
CA ASP A 43 13.42 7.29 -0.37
C ASP A 43 13.61 6.52 0.95
N LEU A 44 12.93 5.37 1.09
CA LEU A 44 13.06 4.50 2.26
C LEU A 44 14.48 3.94 2.41
N ALA A 45 15.11 3.50 1.32
CA ALA A 45 16.48 3.04 1.33
C ALA A 45 17.47 4.16 1.70
N ALA A 46 17.16 5.41 1.34
CA ALA A 46 17.91 6.61 1.72
C ALA A 46 17.63 7.07 3.16
N GLY A 47 16.72 6.43 3.89
CA GLY A 47 16.39 6.79 5.27
C GLY A 47 15.35 7.91 5.39
N THR A 48 14.60 8.20 4.34
CA THR A 48 13.47 9.13 4.38
C THR A 48 12.16 8.34 4.27
N CYS A 49 11.23 8.52 5.20
CA CYS A 49 9.92 7.85 5.12
C CYS A 49 8.92 8.72 4.33
N PRO A 50 8.38 8.25 3.19
CA PRO A 50 7.32 8.95 2.48
C PRO A 50 6.04 9.03 3.32
N GLN A 51 5.34 10.17 3.29
CA GLN A 51 4.10 10.39 4.06
C GLN A 51 3.05 9.27 3.89
N PRO A 52 2.74 8.77 2.66
CA PRO A 52 1.73 7.72 2.48
C PRO A 52 2.08 6.41 3.19
N ILE A 53 3.37 6.11 3.28
CA ILE A 53 3.88 4.94 4.01
C ILE A 53 3.81 5.21 5.50
N GLN A 54 4.19 6.41 5.93
CA GLN A 54 4.13 6.83 7.34
C GLN A 54 2.72 6.70 7.93
N ASP A 55 1.70 7.14 7.20
CA ASP A 55 0.30 7.07 7.62
C ASP A 55 -0.21 5.62 7.73
N GLN A 56 0.42 4.69 7.02
CA GLN A 56 0.00 3.28 6.94
C GLN A 56 0.98 2.29 7.58
N ILE A 57 2.03 2.75 8.28
CA ILE A 57 3.04 1.91 8.96
C ILE A 57 2.43 0.71 9.68
N TYR A 58 1.41 0.97 10.50
CA TYR A 58 0.80 -0.08 11.33
C TYR A 58 0.05 -1.12 10.51
N LYS A 59 -0.62 -0.70 9.42
CA LYS A 59 -1.24 -1.63 8.48
C LYS A 59 -0.16 -2.46 7.78
N ILE A 60 0.89 -1.81 7.28
CA ILE A 60 1.99 -2.48 6.57
C ILE A 60 2.71 -3.50 7.47
N LEU A 61 2.90 -3.20 8.75
CA LEU A 61 3.61 -4.08 9.68
C LEU A 61 2.73 -5.20 10.26
N PHE A 62 1.46 -4.92 10.58
CA PHE A 62 0.61 -5.86 11.33
C PHE A 62 -0.51 -6.51 10.52
N LYS A 63 -1.04 -5.82 9.50
CA LYS A 63 -2.08 -6.35 8.58
C LYS A 63 -1.76 -5.95 7.14
N PRO A 64 -0.64 -6.45 6.58
CA PRO A 64 -0.14 -5.98 5.29
C PRO A 64 -1.12 -6.28 4.17
N ASP A 65 -1.54 -5.22 3.46
CA ASP A 65 -2.14 -5.39 2.14
C ASP A 65 -1.04 -5.67 1.12
N LYS A 66 -0.84 -6.95 0.78
CA LYS A 66 0.18 -7.40 -0.18
C LYS A 66 0.02 -6.80 -1.58
N ASN A 67 -1.16 -6.28 -1.90
CA ASN A 67 -1.44 -5.68 -3.19
C ASN A 67 -1.17 -4.16 -3.21
N GLY A 68 -1.18 -3.53 -2.04
CA GLY A 68 -0.97 -2.09 -1.87
C GLY A 68 0.40 -1.63 -2.37
N PRO A 69 0.49 -0.48 -3.06
CA PRO A 69 1.76 0.07 -3.52
C PRO A 69 2.70 0.40 -2.35
N GLU A 70 2.18 0.79 -1.19
CA GLU A 70 2.96 1.12 0.00
C GLU A 70 3.69 -0.11 0.56
N TYR A 71 2.99 -1.25 0.68
CA TYR A 71 3.62 -2.51 1.11
C TYR A 71 4.68 -2.97 0.11
N LYS A 72 4.38 -2.89 -1.19
CA LYS A 72 5.33 -3.24 -2.25
C LYS A 72 6.59 -2.37 -2.20
N ALA A 73 6.45 -1.08 -1.93
CA ALA A 73 7.58 -0.17 -1.80
C ALA A 73 8.48 -0.55 -0.61
N VAL A 74 7.91 -0.90 0.54
CA VAL A 74 8.68 -1.37 1.71
C VAL A 74 9.40 -2.69 1.44
N VAL A 75 8.74 -3.64 0.77
CA VAL A 75 9.37 -4.90 0.38
C VAL A 75 10.50 -4.68 -0.62
N GLU A 76 10.30 -3.77 -1.58
CA GLU A 76 11.32 -3.42 -2.56
C GLU A 76 12.52 -2.72 -1.91
N ALA A 77 12.30 -1.76 -1.02
CA ALA A 77 13.34 -1.12 -0.22
C ALA A 77 14.11 -2.16 0.63
N SER A 78 13.39 -3.11 1.24
CA SER A 78 13.99 -4.20 2.03
C SER A 78 14.91 -5.09 1.19
N LYS A 79 14.50 -5.40 -0.04
CA LYS A 79 15.34 -6.14 -1.00
C LYS A 79 16.55 -5.34 -1.43
N GLN A 80 16.40 -4.05 -1.74
CA GLN A 80 17.50 -3.20 -2.21
C GLN A 80 18.54 -2.92 -1.12
N SER A 81 18.10 -2.70 0.12
CA SER A 81 18.97 -2.37 1.25
C SER A 81 19.47 -3.57 2.05
N HIS A 82 18.96 -4.78 1.76
CA HIS A 82 19.21 -6.01 2.52
C HIS A 82 18.91 -5.89 4.03
N LYS A 83 17.95 -5.02 4.39
CA LYS A 83 17.52 -4.81 5.78
C LYS A 83 16.11 -5.34 5.99
N ALA A 84 15.79 -5.76 7.20
CA ALA A 84 14.42 -6.13 7.53
C ALA A 84 13.48 -4.91 7.41
N PRO A 85 12.20 -5.11 7.03
CA PRO A 85 11.24 -4.01 6.91
C PRO A 85 11.10 -3.15 8.17
N LEU A 86 11.17 -3.76 9.35
CA LEU A 86 11.09 -3.05 10.63
C LEU A 86 12.31 -2.13 10.83
N ASP A 87 13.51 -2.65 10.57
CA ASP A 87 14.76 -1.89 10.71
C ASP A 87 14.83 -0.74 9.71
N LEU A 88 14.32 -0.94 8.49
CA LEU A 88 14.18 0.12 7.49
C LEU A 88 13.26 1.23 7.95
N LEU A 89 12.06 0.89 8.43
CA LEU A 89 11.10 1.88 8.90
C LEU A 89 11.60 2.60 10.16
N GLN A 90 12.33 1.90 11.03
CA GLN A 90 13.00 2.54 12.15
C GLN A 90 14.09 3.51 11.69
N ALA A 91 14.95 3.09 10.76
CA ALA A 91 16.00 3.94 10.19
C ALA A 91 15.44 5.15 9.43
N ALA A 92 14.27 5.01 8.80
CA ALA A 92 13.58 6.08 8.08
C ALA A 92 12.83 7.08 9.00
N GLY A 93 12.97 6.96 10.33
CA GLY A 93 12.32 7.84 11.31
C GLY A 93 10.81 7.58 11.46
N ALA A 94 10.31 6.49 10.92
CA ALA A 94 8.90 6.14 10.93
C ALA A 94 8.43 5.66 12.33
N ILE A 95 9.35 5.14 13.14
CA ILE A 95 9.12 4.69 14.51
C ILE A 95 9.93 5.56 15.48
N THR A 96 9.27 6.54 16.11
CA THR A 96 9.91 7.50 17.03
C THR A 96 9.98 7.01 18.48
N SER A 97 9.07 6.13 18.90
CA SER A 97 8.99 5.61 20.26
C SER A 97 8.51 4.15 20.28
N PRO A 98 9.27 3.22 20.90
CA PRO A 98 8.82 1.84 21.10
C PRO A 98 7.49 1.76 21.85
N TYR A 99 7.29 2.62 22.85
CA TYR A 99 6.04 2.68 23.60
C TYR A 99 4.85 3.02 22.70
N GLN A 100 4.94 4.11 21.92
CA GLN A 100 3.84 4.51 21.02
C GLN A 100 3.57 3.44 19.95
N PHE A 101 4.63 2.77 19.48
CA PHE A 101 4.50 1.67 18.53
C PHE A 101 3.70 0.50 19.09
N HIS A 102 4.09 -0.01 20.26
CA HIS A 102 3.38 -1.12 20.90
C HIS A 102 1.99 -0.73 21.37
N TRP A 103 1.80 0.50 21.86
CA TRP A 103 0.49 1.01 22.26
C TRP A 103 -0.49 1.06 21.09
N LYS A 104 -0.08 1.67 19.96
CA LYS A 104 -0.93 1.73 18.76
C LYS A 104 -1.22 0.34 18.19
N ARG A 105 -0.25 -0.59 18.24
CA ARG A 105 -0.48 -2.00 17.89
C ARG A 105 -1.59 -2.61 18.75
N PHE A 106 -1.47 -2.47 20.08
CA PHE A 106 -2.44 -3.01 21.02
C PHE A 106 -3.85 -2.49 20.75
N LEU A 107 -3.99 -1.17 20.52
CA LEU A 107 -5.27 -0.55 20.16
C LEU A 107 -5.81 -1.07 18.83
N PHE A 108 -4.95 -1.23 17.83
CA PHE A 108 -5.37 -1.71 16.51
C PHE A 108 -5.85 -3.18 16.51
N GLU A 109 -5.23 -4.02 17.35
CA GLU A 109 -5.59 -5.43 17.49
C GLU A 109 -6.85 -5.62 18.37
N ASN A 110 -6.93 -4.94 19.52
CA ASN A 110 -7.98 -5.18 20.52
C ASN A 110 -9.18 -4.23 20.43
N PHE A 111 -9.00 -3.04 19.85
CA PHE A 111 -10.01 -1.99 19.76
C PHE A 111 -10.27 -1.57 18.30
N PRO A 112 -10.68 -2.48 17.40
CA PRO A 112 -10.91 -2.16 15.98
C PRO A 112 -12.05 -1.15 15.75
N LYS A 113 -12.96 -1.01 16.73
CA LYS A 113 -14.07 -0.04 16.71
C LYS A 113 -13.78 1.24 17.51
N GLY A 114 -12.54 1.43 17.94
CA GLY A 114 -12.12 2.53 18.80
C GLY A 114 -12.13 2.17 20.29
N THR A 115 -11.55 3.05 21.09
CA THR A 115 -11.40 2.91 22.55
C THR A 115 -12.53 3.57 23.33
N GLY A 116 -13.51 4.16 22.63
CA GLY A 116 -14.64 4.82 23.26
C GLY A 116 -15.67 3.83 23.78
N PHE A 117 -16.33 4.19 24.88
CA PHE A 117 -17.52 3.49 25.33
C PHE A 117 -18.70 3.84 24.43
N PRO A 118 -19.64 2.91 24.19
CA PRO A 118 -20.89 3.24 23.53
C PRO A 118 -21.63 4.30 24.35
N ALA A 119 -22.30 5.24 23.66
CA ALA A 119 -23.19 6.18 24.32
C ALA A 119 -24.38 5.41 24.90
N LEU A 120 -24.42 5.28 26.23
CA LEU A 120 -25.53 4.68 26.95
C LEU A 120 -26.46 5.81 27.40
N THR A 121 -27.72 5.76 26.99
CA THR A 121 -28.77 6.62 27.54
C THR A 121 -29.07 6.13 28.96
N PRO A 122 -29.01 6.98 29.99
CA PRO A 122 -29.42 6.59 31.33
C PRO A 122 -30.90 6.23 31.34
N PRO A 123 -31.34 5.24 32.17
CA PRO A 123 -32.75 4.92 32.32
C PRO A 123 -33.52 6.13 32.87
N GLU A 124 -34.70 6.40 32.33
CA GLU A 124 -35.61 7.40 32.87
C GLU A 124 -36.10 6.95 34.27
N ILE A 125 -36.01 7.86 35.25
CA ILE A 125 -36.47 7.67 36.63
C ILE A 125 -37.91 8.17 36.74
#